data_AF-A0A377C2P9-F1
#
_entry.id   AF-A0A377C2P9-F1
#
_cell.length_a   1.000
_cell.length_b   1.000
_cell.length_c   1.000
_cell.angle_alpha   90.00
_cell.angle_beta   90.00
_cell.angle_gamma   90.00
#
_symmetry.space_group_name_H-M   'P 1'
#
loop_
_entity.id
_entity.type
_entity.pdbx_description
1 polymer ?
#
loop_
_entity_poly.entity_id
_entity_poly.type
_entity_poly.pdbx_seq_one_letter_code
_entity_poly.pdbx_strand_id
1 'polypeptide(L)'
;MIAPLLISCSTTKKGDTYNEAWVKDTNGFDILMGQFAHNIENIWGFKEVVIAGPKDYVKYTDQYQTRSHINFDDGTITIETIAGTEPAAHLRRAIIKRC
;
A
#
# COMPACT_ATOMS: atom_id res chain seq x y z
N MET A 1 -9.90 -49.37 44.11
CA MET A 1 -10.03 -48.05 43.47
C MET A 1 -9.00 -47.95 42.38
N ILE A 2 -9.41 -47.99 41.10
CA ILE A 2 -8.51 -47.85 39.95
C ILE A 2 -9.08 -46.68 39.16
N ALA A 3 -8.40 -45.53 39.19
CA ALA A 3 -8.78 -44.38 38.39
C ALA A 3 -8.17 -44.54 36.98
N PRO A 4 -8.94 -44.33 35.89
CA PRO A 4 -8.36 -44.33 34.56
C PRO A 4 -7.56 -43.03 34.38
N LEU A 5 -6.27 -43.18 34.06
CA LEU A 5 -5.42 -42.07 33.63
C LEU A 5 -5.94 -41.52 32.31
N LEU A 6 -6.46 -40.29 32.34
CA LEU A 6 -6.78 -39.53 31.15
C LEU A 6 -5.48 -39.12 30.47
N ILE A 7 -5.07 -39.86 29.43
CA ILE A 7 -3.99 -39.44 28.54
C ILE A 7 -4.56 -38.34 27.66
N SER A 8 -4.26 -37.10 28.02
CA SER A 8 -4.41 -35.95 27.13
C SER A 8 -3.45 -36.14 25.97
N CYS A 9 -3.95 -36.29 24.75
CA CYS A 9 -3.15 -36.08 23.55
C CYS A 9 -2.72 -34.60 23.55
N SER A 10 -1.54 -34.33 24.10
CA SER A 10 -0.81 -33.11 23.83
C SER A 10 -0.50 -33.09 22.34
N THR A 11 -1.39 -32.45 21.57
CA THR A 11 -1.11 -32.07 20.19
C THR A 11 0.11 -31.15 20.26
N THR A 12 1.28 -31.70 19.93
CA THR A 12 2.50 -30.93 19.73
C THR A 12 2.15 -29.83 18.75
N LYS A 13 2.12 -28.58 19.22
CA LYS A 13 1.97 -27.42 18.35
C LYS A 13 3.19 -27.41 17.44
N LYS A 14 3.04 -27.99 16.25
CA LYS A 14 3.98 -27.78 15.15
C LYS A 14 4.02 -26.28 14.95
N GLY A 15 5.19 -25.72 15.22
CA GLY A 15 5.48 -24.30 15.02
C GLY A 15 5.02 -23.86 13.64
N ASP A 16 4.57 -22.62 13.58
CA ASP A 16 4.00 -21.99 12.40
C ASP A 16 4.80 -22.35 11.16
N THR A 17 4.08 -22.94 10.23
CA THR A 17 4.62 -23.64 9.08
C THR A 17 5.19 -22.58 8.14
N TYR A 18 6.53 -22.56 7.96
CA TYR A 18 7.15 -21.81 6.87
C TYR A 18 6.47 -22.20 5.57
N ASN A 19 5.66 -21.30 5.01
CA ASN A 19 4.93 -21.54 3.78
C ASN A 19 5.53 -20.66 2.68
N GLU A 20 6.37 -21.29 1.86
CA GLU A 20 7.17 -20.67 0.81
C GLU A 20 6.38 -19.78 -0.16
N ALA A 21 5.10 -20.10 -0.41
CA ALA A 21 4.22 -19.29 -1.26
C ALA A 21 3.95 -17.91 -0.66
N TRP A 22 3.66 -17.83 0.65
CA TRP A 22 3.42 -16.55 1.34
C TRP A 22 4.68 -15.67 1.40
N VAL A 23 5.84 -16.30 1.59
CA VAL A 23 7.13 -15.60 1.62
C VAL A 23 7.47 -15.02 0.24
N LYS A 24 7.23 -15.78 -0.84
CA LYS A 24 7.44 -15.31 -2.22
C LYS A 24 6.53 -14.13 -2.57
N ASP A 25 5.25 -14.21 -2.20
CA ASP A 25 4.28 -13.15 -2.49
C ASP A 25 4.62 -11.85 -1.75
N THR A 26 5.08 -11.95 -0.50
CA THR A 26 5.52 -10.78 0.29
C THR A 26 6.76 -10.13 -0.33
N ASN A 27 7.77 -10.92 -0.71
CA ASN A 27 8.98 -10.41 -1.34
C ASN A 27 8.69 -9.75 -2.71
N GLY A 28 7.82 -10.35 -3.51
CA GLY A 28 7.38 -9.75 -4.78
C GLY A 28 6.69 -8.41 -4.58
N PHE A 29 5.85 -8.30 -3.55
CA PHE A 29 5.20 -7.05 -3.18
C PHE A 29 6.21 -5.99 -2.73
N ASP A 30 7.19 -6.34 -1.90
CA ASP A 30 8.24 -5.42 -1.45
C ASP A 30 9.05 -4.84 -2.62
N ILE A 31 9.37 -5.67 -3.62
CA ILE A 31 10.04 -5.23 -4.85
C ILE A 31 9.18 -4.22 -5.61
N LEU A 32 7.88 -4.50 -5.78
CA LEU A 32 6.96 -3.60 -6.46
C LEU A 32 6.79 -2.27 -5.72
N MET A 33 6.76 -2.31 -4.38
CA MET A 33 6.70 -1.11 -3.55
C MET A 33 7.98 -0.27 -3.68
N GLY A 34 9.15 -0.90 -3.74
CA GLY A 34 10.42 -0.22 -4.01
C GLY A 34 10.44 0.45 -5.39
N GLN A 35 10.00 -0.26 -6.44
CA GLN A 35 9.89 0.30 -7.79
C GLN A 35 8.88 1.45 -7.86
N PHE A 36 7.75 1.33 -7.17
CA PHE A 36 6.75 2.38 -7.09
C PHE A 36 7.29 3.65 -6.42
N ALA A 37 7.96 3.52 -5.28
CA ALA A 37 8.59 4.65 -4.60
C ALA A 37 9.65 5.32 -5.48
N HIS A 38 10.49 4.52 -6.15
CA HIS A 38 11.51 5.04 -7.07
C HIS A 38 10.92 5.82 -8.26
N ASN A 39 9.83 5.32 -8.86
CA ASN A 39 9.17 6.02 -9.97
C ASN A 39 8.61 7.39 -9.54
N ILE A 40 8.08 7.49 -8.32
CA ILE A 40 7.59 8.76 -7.77
C ILE A 40 8.77 9.71 -7.50
N GLU A 41 9.82 9.21 -6.85
CA GLU A 41 11.03 9.98 -6.54
C GLU A 41 11.63 10.62 -7.79
N ASN A 42 11.71 9.88 -8.89
CA ASN A 42 12.29 10.38 -10.14
C ASN A 42 11.54 11.60 -10.72
N ILE A 43 10.26 11.79 -10.36
CA ILE A 43 9.40 12.82 -10.93
C ILE A 43 9.14 13.95 -9.92
N TRP A 44 8.90 13.62 -8.65
CA TRP A 44 8.58 14.59 -7.59
C TRP A 44 9.79 14.98 -6.73
N GLY A 45 10.85 14.18 -6.74
CA GLY A 45 11.99 14.31 -5.84
C GLY A 45 11.81 13.58 -4.51
N PHE A 46 12.92 13.24 -3.87
CA PHE A 46 12.95 12.40 -2.65
C PHE A 46 12.11 12.93 -1.48
N LYS A 47 11.98 14.26 -1.34
CA LYS A 47 11.22 14.88 -0.24
C LYS A 47 9.69 14.83 -0.44
N GLU A 48 9.24 14.52 -1.65
CA GLU A 48 7.83 14.59 -2.03
C GLU A 48 7.24 13.20 -2.32
N VAL A 49 7.90 12.14 -1.86
CA VAL A 49 7.38 10.77 -2.00
C VAL A 49 6.28 10.53 -0.97
N VAL A 50 5.03 10.69 -1.40
CA VAL A 50 3.84 10.42 -0.59
C VAL A 50 3.30 9.04 -0.95
N ILE A 51 3.20 8.12 0.02
CA ILE A 51 2.75 6.73 -0.15
C ILE A 51 1.44 6.54 0.64
N ALA A 52 0.56 5.69 0.14
CA ALA A 52 -0.67 5.34 0.85
C ALA A 52 -0.37 4.68 2.20
N GLY A 53 -1.13 5.06 3.21
CA GLY A 53 -1.04 4.53 4.57
C GLY A 53 -2.40 4.05 5.07
N PRO A 54 -2.48 3.52 6.31
CA PRO A 54 -3.74 3.07 6.89
C PRO A 54 -4.82 4.15 6.96
N LYS A 55 -4.41 5.43 7.01
CA LYS A 55 -5.28 6.60 7.13
C LYS A 55 -5.09 7.61 6.00
N ASP A 56 -4.32 7.24 5.00
CA ASP A 56 -3.98 8.10 3.86
C ASP A 56 -4.23 7.32 2.60
N TYR A 57 -5.29 7.67 1.88
CA TYR A 57 -5.47 7.18 0.53
C TYR A 57 -4.64 8.03 -0.41
N VAL A 58 -3.69 7.42 -1.12
CA VAL A 58 -2.85 8.11 -2.10
C VAL A 58 -2.90 7.35 -3.41
N LYS A 59 -3.32 8.02 -4.48
CA LYS A 59 -3.40 7.43 -5.82
C LYS A 59 -2.69 8.30 -6.85
N TYR A 60 -1.69 7.71 -7.49
CA TYR A 60 -1.02 8.32 -8.64
C TYR A 60 -1.70 7.92 -9.95
N THR A 61 -1.75 8.88 -10.88
CA THR A 61 -2.27 8.76 -12.25
C THR A 61 -1.39 9.57 -13.19
N ASP A 62 -1.71 9.57 -14.49
CA ASP A 62 -1.04 10.41 -15.49
C ASP A 62 0.49 10.22 -15.51
N GLN A 63 0.92 8.97 -15.50
CA GLN A 63 2.34 8.57 -15.45
C GLN A 63 3.04 9.17 -14.22
N TYR A 64 2.39 9.06 -13.06
CA TYR A 64 2.83 9.59 -11.78
C TYR A 64 2.86 11.12 -11.66
N GLN A 65 2.46 11.88 -12.68
CA GLN A 65 2.48 13.34 -12.62
C GLN A 65 1.33 13.92 -11.79
N THR A 66 0.25 13.17 -11.57
CA THR A 66 -0.92 13.64 -10.82
C THR A 66 -1.22 12.68 -9.68
N ARG A 67 -1.36 13.21 -8.46
CA ARG A 67 -1.72 12.43 -7.26
C ARG A 67 -2.99 12.94 -6.62
N SER A 68 -3.80 12.01 -6.12
CA SER A 68 -4.97 12.27 -5.30
C SER A 68 -4.70 11.74 -3.91
N HIS A 69 -4.72 12.62 -2.91
CA HIS A 69 -4.47 12.31 -1.51
C HIS A 69 -5.72 12.62 -0.70
N ILE A 70 -6.21 11.63 0.04
CA ILE A 70 -7.29 11.79 1.02
C ILE A 70 -6.69 11.44 2.38
N ASN A 71 -6.66 12.42 3.28
CA ASN A 71 -6.26 12.24 4.66
C ASN A 71 -7.54 12.06 5.49
N PHE A 72 -7.71 10.86 6.05
CA PHE A 72 -8.92 10.51 6.81
C PHE A 72 -8.92 11.07 8.23
N ASP A 73 -7.76 11.43 8.80
CA ASP A 73 -7.67 12.05 10.13
C ASP A 73 -8.09 13.53 10.07
N ASP A 74 -7.57 14.27 9.10
CA ASP A 74 -7.86 15.71 8.94
C ASP A 74 -9.12 15.96 8.10
N GLY A 75 -9.67 14.93 7.45
CA GLY A 75 -10.84 15.04 6.57
C GLY A 75 -10.58 15.87 5.31
N THR A 76 -9.33 15.89 4.82
CA THR A 76 -8.92 16.71 3.69
C THR A 76 -8.73 15.89 2.42
N ILE A 77 -9.05 16.51 1.28
CA ILE A 77 -8.80 15.95 -0.05
C ILE A 77 -7.89 16.91 -0.80
N THR A 78 -6.70 16.45 -1.11
CA THR A 78 -5.65 17.22 -1.79
C THR A 78 -5.36 16.58 -3.14
N ILE A 79 -5.53 17.34 -4.21
CA ILE A 79 -5.25 16.89 -5.58
C ILE A 79 -4.13 17.75 -6.15
N GLU A 80 -3.03 17.11 -6.56
CA GLU A 80 -1.83 17.80 -7.00
C GLU A 80 -1.36 17.26 -8.35
N THR A 81 -0.78 18.14 -9.17
CA THR A 81 -0.15 17.76 -10.43
C THR A 81 1.13 18.56 -10.65
N ILE A 82 2.14 17.90 -11.20
CA ILE A 82 3.38 18.53 -11.68
C ILE A 82 3.51 18.48 -13.21
N ALA A 83 2.42 18.10 -13.90
CA ALA A 83 2.38 18.11 -15.36
C ALA A 83 2.65 19.52 -15.90
N GLY A 84 3.70 19.65 -16.74
CA GLY A 84 4.08 20.93 -17.34
C GLY A 84 3.11 21.42 -18.42
N THR A 85 2.28 20.53 -18.96
CA THR A 85 1.27 20.82 -19.99
C THR A 85 -0.14 20.64 -19.44
N GLU A 86 -1.01 21.63 -19.66
CA GLU A 86 -2.43 21.60 -19.26
C GLU A 86 -2.72 21.14 -17.81
N PRO A 87 -2.02 21.66 -16.77
CA PRO A 87 -2.17 21.19 -15.40
C PRO A 87 -3.62 21.26 -14.88
N ALA A 88 -4.39 22.28 -15.28
CA ALA A 88 -5.79 22.42 -14.91
C ALA A 88 -6.67 21.26 -15.44
N ALA A 89 -6.37 20.73 -16.63
CA ALA A 89 -7.11 19.61 -17.20
C ALA A 89 -6.81 18.31 -16.44
N HIS A 90 -5.54 18.09 -16.09
CA HIS A 90 -5.10 16.98 -15.24
C HIS A 90 -5.81 17.01 -13.88
N LEU A 91 -5.81 18.16 -13.19
CA LEU A 91 -6.50 18.33 -11.92
C LEU A 91 -8.00 18.05 -12.03
N ARG A 92 -8.67 18.63 -13.04
CA ARG A 92 -10.10 18.43 -13.27
C ARG A 92 -10.45 16.96 -13.45
N ARG A 93 -9.64 16.22 -14.21
CA ARG A 93 -9.86 14.78 -14.44
C ARG A 93 -9.68 13.98 -13.15
N ALA A 94 -8.66 14.29 -12.34
CA ALA A 94 -8.44 13.63 -11.07
C ALA A 94 -9.58 13.91 -10.06
N ILE A 95 -10.11 15.13 -10.02
CA ILE A 95 -11.24 15.51 -9.16
C ILE A 95 -12.53 14.77 -9.52
N ILE A 96 -12.85 14.67 -10.81
CA ILE A 96 -14.14 14.10 -11.28
C ILE A 96 -14.10 12.57 -11.38
N LYS A 97 -12.92 11.95 -11.24
CA LYS A 97 -12.64 10.56 -11.61
C LYS A 97 -13.75 9.61 -11.14
N ARG A 98 -14.44 8.99 -12.11
CA ARG A 98 -15.44 7.94 -11.87
C ARG A 98 -14.76 6.57 -11.98
N CYS A 99 -15.14 5.66 -11.08
CA CYS A 99 -14.69 4.26 -11.05
C CYS A 99 -15.27 3.46 -12.22
#